data_AF-A0A162ZJR5-F1
#
_entry.id   AF-A0A162ZJR5-F1
#
_cell.length_a   1.000
_cell.length_b   1.000
_cell.length_c   1.000
_cell.angle_alpha   90.00
_cell.angle_beta   90.00
_cell.angle_gamma   90.00
#
_symmetry.space_group_name_H-M   'P 1'
#
loop_
_entity.id
_entity.type
_entity.pdbx_description
1 polymer ?
#
loop_
_entity_poly.entity_id
_entity_poly.type
_entity_poly.pdbx_seq_one_letter_code
_entity_poly.pdbx_strand_id
1 'polypeptide(L)'
;MMNQGLTDGLRQTQWDVSFKVDRSLFTFLVNTFYAGLPAVPDATGFFPSISIQAITANQLKGMQNGGKALGLNPSNGPYFIMNMSAQWADASDDARILAFFSAVIKKVKAEARDKGLDNDYIYMNYASQFQDPIASYGAVNVEKSQAVSAKYDAALIFLNFMPGHFKLGKAAPSPNMP
;
A
#
# COMPACT_ATOMS: atom_id res chain seq x y z
N MET A 1 8.28 2.69 -15.20
CA MET A 1 8.04 1.98 -13.91
C MET A 1 7.27 2.90 -12.98
N MET A 2 6.47 2.39 -12.04
CA MET A 2 5.58 3.23 -11.19
C MET A 2 6.34 4.27 -10.35
N ASN A 3 7.65 4.09 -10.17
CA ASN A 3 8.51 4.99 -9.41
C ASN A 3 9.30 6.02 -10.25
N GLN A 4 9.22 5.99 -11.58
CA GLN A 4 10.18 6.70 -12.45
C GLN A 4 9.94 8.22 -12.60
N GLY A 5 8.93 8.81 -11.95
CA GLY A 5 8.60 10.22 -12.14
C GLY A 5 8.22 10.56 -13.59
N LEU A 6 8.03 11.85 -13.89
CA LEU A 6 8.05 12.36 -15.26
C LEU A 6 9.51 12.52 -15.70
N THR A 7 9.79 12.66 -17.00
CA THR A 7 11.16 12.71 -17.57
C THR A 7 12.05 13.82 -16.96
N ASP A 8 11.45 14.87 -16.38
CA ASP A 8 12.10 15.97 -15.65
C ASP A 8 11.68 16.05 -14.16
N GLY A 9 10.96 15.04 -13.67
CA GLY A 9 10.37 14.99 -12.33
C GLY A 9 11.19 14.14 -11.37
N LEU A 10 11.07 14.44 -10.07
CA LEU A 10 11.66 13.59 -9.04
C LEU A 10 11.09 12.17 -9.13
N ARG A 11 11.96 11.21 -8.84
CA ARG A 11 11.62 9.81 -8.63
C ARG A 11 10.77 9.71 -7.37
N GLN A 12 9.85 8.76 -7.30
CA GLN A 12 8.94 8.65 -6.16
C GLN A 12 8.59 7.22 -5.80
N THR A 13 8.25 6.98 -4.54
CA THR A 13 7.75 5.69 -4.08
C THR A 13 6.62 5.87 -3.08
N GLN A 14 5.70 4.92 -3.07
CA GLN A 14 4.52 4.89 -2.20
C GLN A 14 4.45 3.49 -1.60
N TRP A 15 4.11 3.39 -0.33
CA TRP A 15 4.09 2.14 0.43
C TRP A 15 2.95 2.19 1.44
N ASP A 16 1.97 1.31 1.31
CA ASP A 16 0.75 1.36 2.11
C ASP A 16 0.63 0.14 3.01
N VAL A 17 0.33 0.35 4.28
CA VAL A 17 -0.01 -0.72 5.23
C VAL A 17 -1.19 -0.27 6.06
N SER A 18 -2.06 -1.21 6.44
CA SER A 18 -3.16 -0.92 7.35
C SER A 18 -3.14 -1.84 8.56
N PHE A 19 -3.57 -1.32 9.70
CA PHE A 19 -3.55 -2.02 10.97
C PHE A 19 -4.75 -1.64 11.81
N LYS A 20 -5.13 -2.51 12.74
CA LYS A 20 -6.05 -2.13 13.82
C LYS A 20 -5.43 -1.01 14.65
N VAL A 21 -6.26 -0.08 15.13
CA VAL A 21 -5.79 1.05 15.94
C VAL A 21 -5.19 0.55 17.25
N ASP A 22 -3.90 0.80 17.42
CA ASP A 22 -3.18 0.59 18.67
C ASP A 22 -2.06 1.62 18.80
N ARG A 23 -1.96 2.24 19.98
CA ARG A 23 -0.97 3.30 20.23
C ARG A 23 0.46 2.76 20.19
N SER A 24 0.68 1.55 20.72
CA SER A 24 2.03 0.98 20.79
C SER A 24 2.55 0.63 19.39
N LEU A 25 1.69 0.06 18.53
CA LEU A 25 2.03 -0.26 17.15
C LEU A 25 2.26 1.00 16.31
N PHE A 26 1.46 2.05 16.53
CA PHE A 26 1.69 3.35 15.90
C PHE A 26 3.08 3.90 16.24
N THR A 27 3.43 3.94 17.54
CA THR A 27 4.75 4.39 18.00
C THR A 27 5.87 3.51 17.45
N PHE A 28 5.67 2.19 17.44
CA PHE A 28 6.64 1.24 16.89
C PHE A 28 6.92 1.51 15.41
N LEU A 29 5.87 1.75 14.61
CA LEU A 29 6.01 2.05 13.19
C LEU A 29 6.83 3.32 12.97
N VAL A 30 6.41 4.42 13.60
CA VAL A 30 7.10 5.71 13.46
C VAL A 30 8.56 5.60 13.88
N ASN A 31 8.84 4.96 15.02
CA ASN A 31 10.21 4.75 15.49
C ASN A 31 11.02 3.87 14.52
N THR A 32 10.42 2.82 13.97
CA THR A 32 11.07 1.92 13.00
C THR A 32 11.46 2.68 11.74
N PHE A 33 10.58 3.57 11.26
CA PHE A 33 10.86 4.43 10.12
C PHE A 33 12.03 5.38 10.40
N TYR A 34 11.97 6.15 11.49
CA TYR A 34 13.03 7.10 11.83
C TYR A 34 14.37 6.41 12.13
N ALA A 35 14.36 5.22 12.73
CA ALA A 35 15.57 4.44 12.96
C ALA A 35 16.23 3.95 11.67
N GLY A 36 15.48 3.78 10.58
CA GLY A 36 16.01 3.38 9.27
C GLY A 36 16.50 4.54 8.40
N LEU A 37 16.07 5.78 8.65
CA LEU A 37 16.44 6.96 7.86
C LEU A 37 17.96 7.17 7.68
N PRO A 38 18.83 6.90 8.68
CA PRO A 38 20.27 7.02 8.51
C PRO A 38 20.90 6.10 7.45
N ALA A 39 20.14 5.18 6.84
CA ALA A 39 20.62 4.35 5.73
C ALA A 39 20.62 5.06 4.36
N VAL A 40 19.89 6.18 4.24
CA VAL A 40 19.77 6.97 2.99
C VAL A 40 19.94 8.50 3.20
N PRO A 41 20.86 8.96 4.07
CA PRO A 41 20.88 10.34 4.54
C PRO A 41 21.36 11.35 3.50
N ASP A 42 22.08 10.89 2.48
CA ASP A 42 22.80 11.66 1.47
C ASP A 42 22.14 11.59 0.08
N ALA A 43 21.00 10.91 -0.05
CA ALA A 43 20.30 10.84 -1.32
C ALA A 43 19.81 12.22 -1.76
N THR A 44 20.21 12.65 -2.96
CA THR A 44 19.90 13.98 -3.49
C THR A 44 18.39 14.17 -3.60
N GLY A 45 17.87 15.27 -3.03
CA GLY A 45 16.44 15.59 -3.09
C GLY A 45 15.55 14.60 -2.31
N PHE A 46 16.13 13.79 -1.42
CA PHE A 46 15.39 12.82 -0.63
C PHE A 46 14.43 13.51 0.34
N PHE A 47 13.13 13.26 0.16
CA PHE A 47 12.08 13.79 1.02
C PHE A 47 11.13 12.67 1.43
N PRO A 48 11.42 11.97 2.55
CA PRO A 48 10.57 10.91 3.09
C PRO A 48 9.41 11.48 3.91
N SER A 49 8.23 10.86 3.80
CA SER A 49 7.04 11.25 4.56
C SER A 49 6.24 10.04 5.03
N ILE A 50 5.49 10.25 6.12
CA ILE A 50 4.49 9.33 6.63
C ILE A 50 3.16 10.09 6.68
N SER A 51 2.15 9.57 5.99
CA SER A 51 0.77 10.04 6.05
C SER A 51 -0.10 9.00 6.73
N ILE A 52 -0.86 9.42 7.74
CA ILE A 52 -1.74 8.53 8.52
C ILE A 52 -3.18 8.86 8.17
N GLN A 53 -3.96 7.85 7.78
CA GLN A 53 -5.38 8.00 7.48
C GLN A 53 -6.18 7.05 8.36
N ALA A 54 -7.02 7.60 9.24
CA ALA A 54 -7.87 6.78 10.10
C ALA A 54 -9.10 6.28 9.34
N ILE A 55 -9.45 5.00 9.55
CA ILE A 55 -10.73 4.42 9.14
C ILE A 55 -11.55 4.17 10.42
N THR A 56 -12.44 5.09 10.72
CA THR A 56 -13.27 5.06 11.93
C THR A 56 -14.34 3.96 11.86
N ALA A 57 -14.82 3.53 13.03
CA ALA A 57 -15.92 2.56 13.11
C ALA A 57 -17.18 3.04 12.36
N ASN A 58 -17.48 4.34 12.38
CA ASN A 58 -18.63 4.90 11.65
C ASN A 58 -18.42 4.88 10.14
N GLN A 59 -17.21 5.16 9.65
CA GLN A 59 -16.88 5.00 8.23
C GLN A 59 -17.03 3.54 7.80
N LEU A 60 -16.52 2.58 8.59
CA LEU A 60 -16.68 1.15 8.29
C LEU A 60 -18.14 0.73 8.20
N LYS A 61 -18.99 1.21 9.13
CA LYS A 61 -20.45 0.97 9.09
C LYS A 61 -21.07 1.59 7.84
N GLY A 62 -20.72 2.85 7.52
CA GLY A 62 -21.22 3.54 6.34
C GLY A 62 -20.84 2.85 5.02
N MET A 63 -19.64 2.29 4.94
CA MET A 63 -19.18 1.51 3.78
C MET A 63 -20.07 0.29 3.48
N GLN A 64 -20.76 -0.26 4.49
CA GLN A 64 -21.63 -1.42 4.26
C GLN A 64 -22.84 -1.10 3.38
N ASN A 65 -23.24 0.17 3.28
CA ASN A 65 -24.40 0.61 2.49
C ASN A 65 -24.09 0.72 0.98
N GLY A 66 -22.81 0.83 0.60
CA GLY A 66 -22.37 0.99 -0.80
C GLY A 66 -21.74 -0.27 -1.41
N GLY A 67 -21.64 -1.36 -0.64
CA GLY A 67 -21.03 -2.62 -1.06
C GLY A 67 -19.75 -2.97 -0.31
N LYS A 68 -19.43 -4.26 -0.22
CA LYS A 68 -18.33 -4.80 0.62
C LYS A 68 -17.00 -4.99 -0.12
N ALA A 69 -16.77 -4.23 -1.20
CA ALA A 69 -15.70 -4.53 -2.16
C ALA A 69 -14.29 -4.55 -1.57
N LEU A 70 -14.02 -3.79 -0.50
CA LEU A 70 -12.68 -3.62 0.07
C LEU A 70 -12.29 -4.69 1.11
N GLY A 71 -13.20 -5.61 1.46
CA GLY A 71 -12.92 -6.64 2.48
C GLY A 71 -12.87 -6.14 3.93
N LEU A 72 -13.12 -4.86 4.18
CA LEU A 72 -13.11 -4.28 5.52
C LEU A 72 -14.41 -4.59 6.29
N ASN A 73 -14.26 -5.27 7.43
CA ASN A 73 -15.36 -5.59 8.33
C ASN A 73 -15.44 -4.59 9.51
N PRO A 74 -16.60 -3.96 9.77
CA PRO A 74 -16.81 -3.09 10.92
C PRO A 74 -16.53 -3.74 12.28
N SER A 75 -16.70 -5.06 12.41
CA SER A 75 -16.44 -5.77 13.67
C SER A 75 -14.96 -5.90 14.02
N ASN A 76 -14.07 -5.69 13.03
CA ASN A 76 -12.65 -5.97 13.16
C ASN A 76 -11.79 -4.70 13.22
N GLY A 77 -12.39 -3.52 13.04
CA GLY A 77 -11.74 -2.21 13.17
C GLY A 77 -12.02 -1.53 14.54
N PRO A 78 -11.70 -0.23 14.70
CA PRO A 78 -11.22 0.70 13.68
C PRO A 78 -9.80 0.40 13.20
N TYR A 79 -9.45 0.96 12.04
CA TYR A 79 -8.13 0.82 11.44
C TYR A 79 -7.45 2.17 11.28
N PHE A 80 -6.14 2.16 11.10
CA PHE A 80 -5.44 3.25 10.44
C PHE A 80 -4.65 2.69 9.26
N ILE A 81 -4.55 3.48 8.21
CA ILE A 81 -3.64 3.30 7.09
C ILE A 81 -2.42 4.17 7.36
N MET A 82 -1.24 3.61 7.15
CA MET A 82 0.01 4.32 7.17
C MET A 82 0.62 4.25 5.76
N ASN A 83 0.54 5.38 5.06
CA ASN A 83 1.18 5.57 3.77
C ASN A 83 2.56 6.18 3.99
N MET A 84 3.60 5.45 3.62
CA MET A 84 4.96 5.94 3.62
C MET A 84 5.36 6.24 2.19
N SER A 85 6.00 7.39 1.97
CA SER A 85 6.44 7.78 0.64
C SER A 85 7.77 8.51 0.68
N ALA A 86 8.45 8.56 -0.45
CA ALA A 86 9.55 9.47 -0.64
C ALA A 86 9.63 9.92 -2.09
N GLN A 87 10.31 11.04 -2.28
CA GLN A 87 10.86 11.45 -3.58
C GLN A 87 12.37 11.61 -3.49
N TRP A 88 13.08 11.44 -4.60
CA TRP A 88 14.54 11.62 -4.72
C TRP A 88 14.94 11.91 -6.17
N ALA A 89 16.14 12.42 -6.40
CA ALA A 89 16.61 12.81 -7.73
C ALA A 89 17.32 11.68 -8.48
N ASP A 90 18.29 11.04 -7.84
CA ASP A 90 19.26 10.17 -8.54
C ASP A 90 18.82 8.71 -8.58
N ALA A 91 18.81 8.12 -9.78
CA ALA A 91 18.41 6.71 -9.97
C ALA A 91 19.37 5.71 -9.30
N SER A 92 20.61 6.12 -8.98
CA SER A 92 21.55 5.29 -8.22
C SER A 92 21.05 4.97 -6.81
N ASP A 93 20.13 5.78 -6.28
CA ASP A 93 19.57 5.60 -4.93
C ASP A 93 18.33 4.72 -4.88
N ASP A 94 17.79 4.32 -6.04
CA ASP A 94 16.56 3.52 -6.13
C ASP A 94 16.61 2.28 -5.24
N ALA A 95 17.67 1.48 -5.36
CA ALA A 95 17.77 0.22 -4.65
C ALA A 95 17.80 0.42 -3.13
N ARG A 96 18.61 1.36 -2.63
CA ARG A 96 18.73 1.60 -1.19
C ARG A 96 17.49 2.26 -0.59
N ILE A 97 16.82 3.15 -1.33
CA ILE A 97 15.56 3.78 -0.88
C ILE A 97 14.44 2.74 -0.84
N LEU A 98 14.27 1.93 -1.89
CA LEU A 98 13.24 0.90 -1.90
C LEU A 98 13.49 -0.18 -0.83
N ALA A 99 14.75 -0.55 -0.58
CA ALA A 99 15.12 -1.47 0.50
C ALA A 99 14.81 -0.89 1.88
N PHE A 100 15.03 0.42 2.10
CA PHE A 100 14.65 1.10 3.34
C PHE A 100 13.14 0.94 3.63
N PHE A 101 12.27 1.30 2.69
CA PHE A 101 10.81 1.18 2.90
C PHE A 101 10.36 -0.28 3.07
N SER A 102 10.93 -1.20 2.29
CA SER A 102 10.61 -2.63 2.47
C SER A 102 11.00 -3.14 3.86
N ALA A 103 12.18 -2.79 4.35
CA ALA A 103 12.64 -3.18 5.68
C ALA A 103 11.70 -2.65 6.78
N VAL A 104 11.21 -1.41 6.64
CA VAL A 104 10.22 -0.85 7.57
C VAL A 104 8.91 -1.63 7.52
N ILE A 105 8.33 -1.87 6.32
CA ILE A 105 7.09 -2.65 6.18
C ILE A 105 7.25 -4.05 6.78
N LYS A 106 8.33 -4.77 6.44
CA LYS A 106 8.56 -6.15 6.91
C LYS A 106 8.58 -6.21 8.44
N LYS A 107 9.32 -5.30 9.09
CA LYS A 107 9.39 -5.23 10.56
C LYS A 107 8.05 -4.90 11.20
N VAL A 108 7.32 -3.93 10.65
CA VAL A 108 6.06 -3.46 11.23
C VAL A 108 4.93 -4.47 11.02
N LYS A 109 4.85 -5.10 9.84
CA LYS A 109 3.90 -6.19 9.59
C LYS A 109 4.16 -7.39 10.51
N ALA A 110 5.43 -7.71 10.79
CA ALA A 110 5.78 -8.76 11.76
C ALA A 110 5.27 -8.41 13.17
N GLU A 111 5.61 -7.22 13.69
CA GLU A 111 5.12 -6.74 15.00
C GLU A 111 3.59 -6.73 15.08
N ALA A 112 2.91 -6.26 14.03
CA ALA A 112 1.46 -6.23 13.98
C ALA A 112 0.85 -7.63 14.00
N ARG A 113 1.48 -8.62 13.33
CA ARG A 113 1.03 -10.02 13.34
C ARG A 113 1.18 -10.63 14.71
N ASP A 114 2.32 -10.41 15.37
CA ASP A 114 2.59 -10.90 16.72
C ASP A 114 1.58 -10.35 17.73
N LYS A 115 1.08 -9.12 17.51
CA LYS A 115 0.04 -8.48 18.33
C LYS A 115 -1.40 -8.80 17.90
N GLY A 116 -1.63 -9.53 16.80
CA GLY A 116 -2.98 -9.75 16.25
C GLY A 116 -3.68 -8.49 15.72
N LEU A 117 -2.88 -7.47 15.40
CA LEU A 117 -3.29 -6.16 14.91
C LEU A 117 -3.10 -5.98 13.40
N ASP A 118 -2.48 -6.96 12.74
CA ASP A 118 -2.29 -6.93 11.29
C ASP A 118 -3.62 -6.91 10.53
N ASN A 119 -3.62 -6.21 9.40
CA ASN A 119 -4.72 -6.20 8.45
C ASN A 119 -4.14 -6.24 7.03
N ASP A 120 -4.73 -7.07 6.18
CA ASP A 120 -4.18 -7.28 4.84
C ASP A 120 -4.57 -6.20 3.85
N TYR A 121 -5.63 -5.41 4.13
CA TYR A 121 -6.10 -4.34 3.25
C TYR A 121 -4.97 -3.35 2.92
N ILE A 122 -4.85 -3.04 1.63
CA ILE A 122 -3.90 -2.07 1.10
C ILE A 122 -4.72 -1.03 0.33
N TYR A 123 -4.55 0.24 0.68
CA TYR A 123 -5.23 1.30 -0.04
C TYR A 123 -4.54 1.54 -1.40
N MET A 124 -5.21 1.09 -2.47
CA MET A 124 -4.66 1.02 -3.82
C MET A 124 -3.99 2.31 -4.32
N ASN A 125 -4.51 3.48 -3.96
CA ASN A 125 -3.98 4.78 -4.41
C ASN A 125 -2.56 5.04 -3.94
N TYR A 126 -2.11 4.35 -2.90
CA TYR A 126 -0.81 4.52 -2.26
C TYR A 126 -0.02 3.21 -2.17
N ALA A 127 -0.48 2.16 -2.84
CA ALA A 127 0.21 0.88 -2.88
C ALA A 127 1.51 0.98 -3.69
N SER A 128 2.55 0.31 -3.21
CA SER A 128 3.82 0.20 -3.93
C SER A 128 3.70 -0.72 -5.14
N GLN A 129 4.65 -0.61 -6.07
CA GLN A 129 4.81 -1.59 -7.14
C GLN A 129 5.08 -3.02 -6.64
N PHE A 130 5.43 -3.18 -5.36
CA PHE A 130 5.70 -4.47 -4.71
C PHE A 130 4.49 -5.04 -3.97
N GLN A 131 3.34 -4.37 -4.06
CA GLN A 131 2.11 -4.75 -3.37
C GLN A 131 1.01 -5.10 -4.36
N ASP A 132 0.14 -6.02 -3.94
CA ASP A 132 -1.08 -6.36 -4.66
C ASP A 132 -2.30 -5.87 -3.86
N PRO A 133 -2.77 -4.64 -4.09
CA PRO A 133 -3.90 -4.11 -3.36
C PRO A 133 -5.23 -4.77 -3.74
N ILE A 134 -5.36 -5.37 -4.94
CA ILE A 134 -6.62 -6.02 -5.33
C ILE A 134 -6.77 -7.32 -4.56
N ALA A 135 -5.70 -8.12 -4.44
CA ALA A 135 -5.70 -9.32 -3.63
C ALA A 135 -6.07 -9.03 -2.16
N SER A 136 -5.70 -7.84 -1.65
CA SER A 136 -6.00 -7.42 -0.28
C SER A 136 -7.50 -7.32 0.06
N TYR A 137 -8.37 -7.25 -0.96
CA TYR A 137 -9.81 -7.12 -0.77
C TYR A 137 -10.50 -8.42 -0.33
N GLY A 138 -9.75 -9.53 -0.33
CA GLY A 138 -10.22 -10.86 0.02
C GLY A 138 -10.82 -11.60 -1.17
N ALA A 139 -10.62 -12.93 -1.19
CA ALA A 139 -10.95 -13.80 -2.33
C ALA A 139 -12.39 -13.63 -2.84
N VAL A 140 -13.37 -13.56 -1.93
CA VAL A 140 -14.79 -13.41 -2.28
C VAL A 140 -15.06 -12.10 -3.03
N ASN A 141 -14.40 -11.00 -2.65
CA ASN A 141 -14.60 -9.71 -3.31
C ASN A 141 -13.84 -9.63 -4.64
N VAL A 142 -12.67 -10.25 -4.71
CA VAL A 142 -11.90 -10.37 -5.95
C VAL A 142 -12.68 -11.19 -6.98
N GLU A 143 -13.25 -12.33 -6.59
CA GLU A 143 -14.07 -13.18 -7.45
C GLU A 143 -15.31 -12.42 -7.96
N LYS A 144 -16.01 -11.70 -7.08
CA LYS A 144 -17.12 -10.82 -7.47
C LYS A 144 -16.68 -9.76 -8.47
N SER A 145 -15.53 -9.13 -8.25
CA SER A 145 -14.99 -8.12 -9.17
C SER A 145 -14.65 -8.73 -10.53
N GLN A 146 -14.13 -9.96 -10.56
CA GLN A 146 -13.87 -10.71 -11.80
C GLN A 146 -15.17 -11.02 -12.54
N ALA A 147 -16.21 -11.47 -11.84
CA ALA A 147 -17.53 -11.71 -12.44
C ALA A 147 -18.16 -10.43 -13.01
N VAL A 148 -18.05 -9.31 -12.30
CA VAL A 148 -18.49 -7.99 -12.79
C VAL A 148 -17.67 -7.57 -14.02
N SER A 149 -16.34 -7.73 -13.99
CA SER A 149 -15.48 -7.45 -15.14
C SER A 149 -15.87 -8.28 -16.35
N ALA A 150 -16.14 -9.58 -16.18
CA ALA A 150 -16.55 -10.46 -17.28
C ALA A 150 -17.90 -10.05 -17.89
N LYS A 151 -18.81 -9.50 -17.08
CA LYS A 151 -20.12 -9.04 -17.53
C LYS A 151 -20.06 -7.71 -18.29
N TYR A 152 -19.26 -6.76 -17.82
CA TYR A 152 -19.30 -5.37 -18.29
C TYR A 152 -18.07 -4.95 -19.12
N ASP A 153 -16.96 -5.69 -19.04
CA ASP A 153 -15.74 -5.50 -19.83
C ASP A 153 -15.26 -6.84 -20.39
N ALA A 154 -16.14 -7.54 -21.11
CA ALA A 154 -15.85 -8.86 -21.68
C ALA A 154 -14.66 -8.85 -22.66
N ALA A 155 -14.41 -7.72 -23.32
CA ALA A 155 -13.27 -7.51 -24.20
C ALA A 155 -11.99 -7.09 -23.45
N LEU A 156 -12.06 -6.97 -22.12
CA LEU A 156 -10.94 -6.62 -21.24
C LEU A 156 -10.27 -5.30 -21.65
N ILE A 157 -11.06 -4.33 -22.13
CA ILE A 157 -10.56 -3.07 -22.67
C ILE A 157 -9.76 -2.32 -21.59
N PHE A 158 -10.29 -2.22 -20.37
CA PHE A 158 -9.61 -1.50 -19.28
C PHE A 158 -8.43 -2.29 -18.72
N LEU A 159 -8.46 -3.61 -18.83
CA LEU A 159 -7.35 -4.47 -18.41
C LEU A 159 -6.17 -4.41 -19.39
N ASN A 160 -6.46 -4.35 -20.69
CA ASN A 160 -5.48 -4.46 -21.77
C ASN A 160 -4.97 -3.12 -22.29
N PHE A 161 -5.84 -2.12 -22.40
CA PHE A 161 -5.52 -0.86 -23.11
C PHE A 161 -5.36 0.36 -22.20
N MET A 162 -5.73 0.27 -20.93
CA MET A 162 -5.41 1.33 -19.97
C MET A 162 -3.99 1.10 -19.42
N PRO A 163 -3.01 1.97 -19.72
CA PRO A 163 -1.65 1.80 -19.21
C PRO A 163 -1.58 2.06 -17.70
N GLY A 164 -0.66 1.36 -17.03
CA GLY A 164 -0.35 1.58 -15.61
C GLY A 164 -1.41 1.06 -14.63
N HIS A 165 -1.20 1.43 -13.35
CA HIS A 165 -1.99 1.03 -12.19
C HIS A 165 -2.11 -0.49 -11.95
N PHE A 166 -2.77 -0.88 -10.86
CA PHE A 166 -3.03 -2.27 -10.49
C PHE A 166 -4.16 -2.85 -11.34
N LYS A 167 -4.01 -4.11 -11.72
CA LYS A 167 -4.87 -4.78 -12.69
C LYS A 167 -5.54 -6.00 -12.07
N LEU A 168 -6.85 -6.11 -12.23
CA LEU A 168 -7.62 -7.23 -11.70
C LEU A 168 -7.08 -8.56 -12.24
N GLY A 169 -6.81 -9.51 -11.35
CA GLY A 169 -6.24 -10.81 -11.71
C GLY A 169 -4.75 -10.80 -12.05
N LYS A 170 -4.04 -9.67 -11.86
CA LYS A 170 -2.58 -9.60 -11.96
C LYS A 170 -1.97 -9.36 -10.59
N ALA A 171 -0.83 -9.99 -10.34
CA ALA A 171 -0.05 -9.78 -9.12
C ALA A 171 0.58 -8.38 -9.06
N ALA A 172 1.30 -8.09 -7.98
CA ALA A 172 2.12 -6.88 -7.85
C ALA A 172 3.01 -6.69 -9.10
N PRO A 173 3.11 -5.44 -9.63
CA PRO A 173 3.96 -5.15 -10.80
C PRO A 173 5.41 -5.59 -10.66
N SER A 174 5.95 -5.62 -9.44
CA SER A 174 7.28 -6.08 -9.09
C SER A 174 7.16 -7.15 -7.99
N PRO A 175 7.29 -8.44 -8.33
CA PRO A 175 6.99 -9.53 -7.39
C PRO A 175 8.03 -9.68 -6.27
N ASN A 176 9.25 -9.21 -6.50
CA ASN A 176 10.36 -9.35 -5.56
C ASN A 176 10.53 -8.07 -4.76
N MET A 177 9.88 -8.01 -3.60
CA MET A 177 10.06 -6.90 -2.67
C MET A 177 11.50 -6.90 -2.12
N PRO A 178 12.29 -5.83 -2.31
CA PRO A 178 13.71 -5.77 -1.97
C PRO A 178 13.99 -5.91 -0.47
#